data_AF-A0A1Z9U0V6-F1
#
_entry.id   AF-A0A1Z9U0V6-F1
#
_cell.length_a   1.000
_cell.length_b   1.000
_cell.length_c   1.000
_cell.angle_alpha   90.00
_cell.angle_beta   90.00
_cell.angle_gamma   90.00
#
_symmetry.space_group_name_H-M   'P 1'
#
loop_
_entity.id
_entity.type
_entity.pdbx_description
1 polymer ?
#
loop_
_entity_poly.entity_id
_entity_poly.type
_entity_poly.pdbx_seq_one_letter_code
_entity_poly.pdbx_strand_id
1 'polypeptide(L)'
;MSGRRRSRDSLKRKNRSKKAISQLSSIIDSPANFSLEIRDIAVRDTLRLSKRHGQRCEPNVRKMFCKVCESVMSFGSDSRIRIRKGSIIITCERCNSKVRRPIKR
;
A
#
# COMPACT_ATOMS: atom_id res chain seq x y z
N MET A 1 21.73 18.20 26.64
CA MET A 1 20.25 18.04 26.52
C MET A 1 19.69 18.22 25.09
N SER A 2 20.50 18.31 24.03
CA SER A 2 20.07 18.52 22.64
C SER A 2 19.52 17.26 21.94
N GLY A 3 19.99 16.07 22.31
CA GLY A 3 19.55 14.79 21.70
C GLY A 3 18.08 14.44 21.98
N ARG A 4 17.54 14.84 23.14
CA ARG A 4 16.15 14.55 23.54
C ARG A 4 15.12 15.30 22.67
N ARG A 5 15.47 16.50 22.18
CA ARG A 5 14.64 17.27 21.22
C ARG A 5 14.65 16.66 19.82
N ARG A 6 15.82 16.24 19.31
CA ARG A 6 15.95 15.56 18.00
C ARG A 6 15.17 14.23 17.96
N SER A 7 15.21 13.45 19.04
CA SER A 7 14.46 12.20 19.16
C SER A 7 12.94 12.42 19.11
N ARG A 8 12.41 13.40 19.87
CA ARG A 8 10.98 13.78 19.83
C ARG A 8 10.52 14.20 18.45
N ASP A 9 11.35 14.94 17.71
CA ASP A 9 11.03 15.41 16.36
C ASP A 9 11.00 14.25 15.34
N SER A 10 11.94 13.30 15.44
CA SER A 10 11.92 12.05 14.66
C SER A 10 10.64 11.24 14.90
N LEU A 11 10.23 11.09 16.17
CA LEU A 11 8.98 10.41 16.51
C LEU A 11 7.75 11.13 15.96
N LYS A 12 7.70 12.46 16.08
CA LYS A 12 6.62 13.27 15.49
C LYS A 12 6.53 13.09 13.98
N ARG A 13 7.65 13.09 13.25
CA ARG A 13 7.67 12.84 11.80
C ARG A 13 7.13 11.45 11.46
N LYS A 14 7.55 10.42 12.20
CA LYS A 14 7.02 9.05 12.02
C LYS A 14 5.51 9.00 12.26
N ASN A 15 5.01 9.61 13.34
CA ASN A 15 3.58 9.62 13.64
C ASN A 15 2.75 10.35 12.57
N ARG A 16 3.24 11.48 12.05
CA ARG A 16 2.59 12.18 10.93
C ARG A 16 2.55 11.31 9.67
N SER A 17 3.65 10.65 9.34
CA SER A 17 3.70 9.75 8.19
C SER A 17 2.76 8.54 8.33
N LYS A 18 2.65 7.98 9.55
CA LYS A 18 1.71 6.89 9.85
C LYS A 18 0.26 7.36 9.68
N LYS A 19 -0.07 8.55 10.20
CA LYS A 19 -1.40 9.15 10.04
C LYS A 19 -1.76 9.37 8.56
N ALA A 20 -0.85 9.96 7.80
CA ALA A 20 -1.04 10.20 6.37
C ALA A 20 -1.25 8.89 5.60
N ILE A 21 -0.43 7.88 5.84
CA ILE A 21 -0.60 6.55 5.21
C ILE A 21 -1.93 5.92 5.59
N SER A 22 -2.39 6.06 6.83
CA SER A 22 -3.70 5.57 7.26
C SER A 22 -4.84 6.22 6.48
N GLN A 23 -4.78 7.53 6.28
CA GLN A 23 -5.80 8.28 5.52
C GLN A 23 -5.78 7.93 4.03
N LEU A 24 -4.59 7.77 3.44
CA LEU A 24 -4.49 7.31 2.05
C LEU A 24 -4.97 5.87 1.91
N SER A 25 -4.72 5.03 2.91
CA SER A 25 -5.20 3.65 2.93
C SER A 25 -6.73 3.56 2.93
N SER A 26 -7.41 4.42 3.69
CA SER A 26 -8.89 4.46 3.69
C SER A 26 -9.47 4.92 2.34
N ILE A 27 -8.78 5.82 1.63
CA ILE A 27 -9.18 6.23 0.27
C ILE A 27 -9.07 5.06 -0.70
N ILE A 28 -7.96 4.32 -0.65
CA ILE A 28 -7.73 3.15 -1.51
C ILE A 28 -8.80 2.07 -1.27
N ASP A 29 -9.19 1.85 -0.02
CA ASP A 29 -10.17 0.83 0.39
C ASP A 29 -11.65 1.23 0.16
N SER A 30 -11.92 2.45 -0.33
CA SER A 30 -13.29 2.98 -0.48
C SER A 30 -13.69 3.18 -1.95
N PRO A 31 -13.89 2.09 -2.73
CA PRO A 31 -14.25 2.19 -4.16
C PRO A 31 -15.61 2.86 -4.41
N ALA A 32 -16.54 2.79 -3.45
CA ALA A 32 -17.85 3.42 -3.56
C ALA A 32 -17.80 4.95 -3.42
N ASN A 33 -16.78 5.48 -2.74
CA ASN A 33 -16.69 6.90 -2.39
C ASN A 33 -15.69 7.67 -3.27
N PHE A 34 -14.73 6.98 -3.90
CA PHE A 34 -13.66 7.61 -4.67
C PHE A 34 -13.50 6.96 -6.05
N SER A 35 -13.32 7.79 -7.08
CA SER A 35 -13.04 7.33 -8.44
C SER A 35 -11.71 6.56 -8.52
N LEU A 36 -11.56 5.75 -9.57
CA LEU A 36 -10.33 4.99 -9.82
C LEU A 36 -9.09 5.90 -9.87
N GLU A 37 -9.19 7.05 -10.54
CA GLU A 37 -8.09 8.02 -10.68
C GLU A 37 -7.60 8.54 -9.33
N ILE A 38 -8.53 8.94 -8.45
CA ILE A 38 -8.21 9.43 -7.11
C ILE A 38 -7.51 8.33 -6.30
N ARG A 39 -8.00 7.10 -6.39
CA ARG A 39 -7.41 5.97 -5.68
C ARG A 39 -6.02 5.61 -6.23
N ASP A 40 -5.79 5.72 -7.54
CA ASP A 40 -4.47 5.54 -8.16
C ASP A 40 -3.48 6.63 -7.70
N ILE A 41 -3.92 7.88 -7.57
CA ILE A 41 -3.10 8.95 -6.99
C ILE A 41 -2.76 8.63 -5.52
N ALA A 42 -3.74 8.17 -4.74
CA ALA A 42 -3.52 7.78 -3.34
C ALA A 42 -2.50 6.64 -3.21
N VAL A 43 -2.49 5.67 -4.12
CA VAL A 43 -1.47 4.60 -4.18
C VAL A 43 -0.08 5.19 -4.41
N ARG A 44 0.08 6.07 -5.41
CA ARG A 44 1.37 6.71 -5.73
C ARG A 44 1.92 7.47 -4.53
N ASP A 45 1.10 8.27 -3.87
CA ASP A 45 1.52 9.03 -2.69
C ASP A 45 1.83 8.14 -1.49
N THR A 46 1.06 7.06 -1.32
CA THR A 46 1.33 6.05 -0.30
C THR A 46 2.69 5.40 -0.51
N LEU A 47 3.04 5.03 -1.74
CA LEU A 47 4.34 4.47 -2.09
C LEU A 47 5.48 5.46 -1.83
N ARG A 48 5.30 6.73 -2.21
CA ARG A 48 6.28 7.80 -1.96
C ARG A 48 6.52 8.02 -0.46
N LEU A 49 5.46 8.13 0.34
CA LEU A 49 5.56 8.29 1.80
C LEU A 49 6.19 7.08 2.47
N SER A 50 5.83 5.88 2.01
CA SER A 50 6.40 4.63 2.51
C SER A 50 7.90 4.55 2.27
N LYS A 51 8.36 4.89 1.05
CA LYS A 51 9.78 4.96 0.68
C LYS A 51 10.52 6.02 1.50
N ARG A 52 9.95 7.22 1.64
CA ARG A 52 10.57 8.36 2.33
C ARG A 52 10.70 8.16 3.85
N HIS A 53 9.68 7.59 4.49
CA HIS A 53 9.59 7.51 5.96
C HIS A 53 9.73 6.10 6.53
N GLY A 54 9.97 5.09 5.68
CA GLY A 54 10.12 3.69 6.08
C GLY A 54 8.86 3.09 6.70
N GLN A 55 7.70 3.73 6.50
CA GLN A 55 6.41 3.25 7.00
C GLN A 55 5.77 2.34 5.97
N ARG A 56 4.94 1.39 6.44
CA ARG A 56 4.23 0.46 5.56
C ARG A 56 2.73 0.63 5.75
N CYS A 57 1.96 0.54 4.66
CA CYS A 57 0.49 0.47 4.69
C CYS A 57 0.03 -0.79 5.40
N GLU A 58 -1.24 -0.82 5.81
CA GLU A 58 -1.85 -2.03 6.34
C GLU A 58 -1.74 -3.22 5.37
N PRO A 59 -1.51 -4.46 5.85
CA PRO A 59 -1.31 -5.63 5.00
C PRO A 59 -2.46 -5.90 4.02
N ASN A 60 -3.69 -5.53 4.38
CA ASN A 60 -4.88 -5.73 3.54
C ASN A 60 -4.87 -4.78 2.34
N VAL A 61 -4.73 -3.47 2.60
CA VAL A 61 -4.63 -2.44 1.54
C VAL A 61 -3.42 -2.68 0.64
N ARG A 62 -2.31 -3.16 1.19
CA ARG A 62 -1.09 -3.47 0.42
C ARG A 62 -1.27 -4.59 -0.62
N LYS A 63 -2.35 -5.37 -0.57
CA LYS A 63 -2.68 -6.38 -1.58
C LYS A 63 -3.52 -5.80 -2.73
N MET A 64 -4.18 -4.66 -2.51
CA MET A 64 -5.16 -4.05 -3.40
C MET A 64 -4.53 -3.17 -4.48
N PHE A 65 -3.21 -3.01 -4.51
CA PHE A 65 -2.55 -2.20 -5.53
C PHE A 65 -1.24 -2.83 -6.01
N CYS A 66 -0.88 -2.53 -7.24
CA CYS A 66 0.38 -2.94 -7.83
C CYS A 66 1.49 -1.94 -7.44
N LYS A 67 2.66 -2.46 -7.05
CA LYS A 67 3.82 -1.62 -6.72
C LYS A 67 4.64 -1.18 -7.93
N VAL A 68 4.38 -1.78 -9.09
CA VAL A 68 5.16 -1.54 -10.33
C VAL A 68 4.48 -0.46 -11.16
N CYS A 69 3.20 -0.66 -11.52
CA CYS A 69 2.42 0.34 -12.24
C CYS A 69 1.72 1.37 -11.34
N GLU A 70 1.90 1.25 -10.02
CA GLU A 70 1.39 2.18 -9.01
C GLU A 70 -0.13 2.42 -9.09
N SER A 71 -0.88 1.41 -9.54
CA SER A 71 -2.33 1.48 -9.70
C SER A 71 -3.06 0.51 -8.78
N VAL A 72 -4.30 0.85 -8.45
CA VAL A 72 -5.24 0.00 -7.76
C VAL A 72 -5.61 -1.19 -8.63
N MET A 73 -5.80 -2.33 -7.99
CA MET A 73 -6.23 -3.58 -8.60
C MET A 73 -7.57 -3.98 -7.98
N SER A 74 -8.57 -4.12 -8.83
CA SER A 74 -9.80 -4.82 -8.46
C SER A 74 -9.59 -6.32 -8.69
N PHE A 75 -9.83 -7.13 -7.64
CA PHE A 75 -9.69 -8.58 -7.74
C PHE A 75 -10.79 -9.15 -8.63
N GLY A 76 -10.40 -9.92 -9.64
CA GLY A 76 -11.33 -10.53 -10.61
C GLY A 76 -11.44 -9.80 -11.94
N SER A 77 -11.13 -8.50 -12.00
CA SER A 77 -11.06 -7.74 -13.27
C SER A 77 -9.62 -7.46 -13.69
N ASP A 78 -8.92 -6.62 -12.92
CA ASP A 78 -7.59 -6.11 -13.27
C ASP A 78 -6.44 -6.92 -12.66
N SER A 79 -6.79 -7.99 -11.96
CA SER A 79 -5.82 -8.85 -11.30
C SER A 79 -6.29 -10.29 -11.23
N ARG A 80 -5.34 -11.19 -11.43
CA ARG A 80 -5.53 -12.64 -11.37
C ARG A 80 -4.91 -13.19 -10.08
N ILE A 81 -5.74 -13.82 -9.26
CA ILE A 81 -5.30 -14.51 -8.03
C ILE A 81 -5.24 -16.01 -8.30
N ARG A 82 -4.13 -16.65 -7.96
CA ARG A 82 -3.97 -18.11 -7.98
C ARG A 82 -3.43 -18.60 -6.64
N ILE A 83 -3.97 -19.70 -6.13
CA ILE A 83 -3.45 -20.37 -4.93
C ILE A 83 -2.68 -21.61 -5.37
N ARG A 84 -1.38 -21.66 -5.08
CA ARG A 84 -0.48 -22.76 -5.48
C ARG A 84 0.56 -23.00 -4.38
N LYS A 85 0.80 -24.28 -4.05
CA LYS A 85 1.88 -24.72 -3.13
C LYS A 85 1.94 -23.90 -1.82
N GLY A 86 0.81 -23.68 -1.17
CA GLY A 86 0.74 -22.90 0.09
C GLY A 86 0.99 -21.39 -0.06
N SER A 87 0.88 -20.85 -1.27
CA SER A 87 1.08 -19.42 -1.55
C SER A 87 -0.04 -18.83 -2.39
N ILE A 88 -0.35 -17.55 -2.14
CA ILE A 88 -1.22 -16.72 -2.95
C ILE A 88 -0.34 -15.97 -3.95
N ILE A 89 -0.59 -16.18 -5.23
CA ILE A 89 0.07 -15.51 -6.35
C ILE A 89 -0.90 -14.49 -6.92
N ILE A 90 -0.58 -13.21 -6.77
CA ILE A 90 -1.35 -12.09 -7.30
C ILE A 90 -0.62 -11.59 -8.54
N THR A 91 -1.28 -11.60 -9.68
CA THR A 91 -0.76 -11.06 -10.95
C THR A 91 -1.55 -9.81 -11.29
N CYS A 92 -0.85 -8.71 -11.57
CA CYS A 92 -1.47 -7.51 -12.13
C CYS A 92 -1.60 -7.71 -13.65
N GLU A 93 -2.82 -7.66 -14.21
CA GLU A 93 -3.00 -7.85 -15.65
C GLU A 93 -2.60 -6.60 -16.45
N ARG A 94 -2.49 -5.43 -15.81
CA ARG A 94 -2.04 -4.18 -16.47
C ARG A 94 -0.56 -4.19 -16.82
N CYS A 95 0.30 -4.70 -15.92
CA CYS A 95 1.76 -4.68 -16.10
C CYS A 95 2.44 -6.06 -16.01
N ASN A 96 1.66 -7.13 -15.88
CA ASN A 96 2.13 -8.52 -15.73
C ASN A 96 3.05 -8.80 -14.54
N SER A 97 3.17 -7.86 -13.60
CA SER A 97 3.91 -8.06 -12.36
C SER A 97 3.25 -9.12 -11.47
N LYS A 98 4.08 -9.95 -10.83
CA LYS A 98 3.64 -11.08 -10.00
C LYS A 98 4.15 -10.91 -8.58
N VAL A 99 3.25 -11.00 -7.60
CA VAL A 99 3.57 -10.96 -6.17
C VAL A 99 3.14 -12.27 -5.54
N ARG A 100 4.05 -12.91 -4.79
CA ARG A 100 3.77 -14.14 -4.04
C ARG A 100 3.69 -13.83 -2.56
N ARG A 101 2.69 -14.39 -1.88
CA ARG A 101 2.51 -14.29 -0.44
C ARG A 101 2.33 -15.70 0.14
N PRO A 102 3.11 -16.12 1.14
CA PRO A 102 2.86 -17.40 1.81
C PRO A 102 1.54 -17.33 2.59
N ILE A 103 0.76 -18.40 2.54
CA ILE A 103 -0.35 -18.62 3.45
C ILE A 103 0.28 -19.17 4.73
N LYS A 104 0.41 -18.34 5.76
CA LYS A 104 0.80 -18.84 7.08
C LYS A 104 -0.37 -19.66 7.60
N ARG A 105 -0.11 -20.95 7.89
CA ARG A 105 -1.00 -21.78 8.70
C ARG A 105 -0.91 -21.34 10.15
#